data_AF-A0A8D8X7F3-F1
#
_entry.id   AF-A0A8D8X7F3-F1
#
_cell.length_a   1.000
_cell.length_b   1.000
_cell.length_c   1.000
_cell.angle_alpha   90.00
_cell.angle_beta   90.00
_cell.angle_gamma   90.00
#
_symmetry.space_group_name_H-M   'P 1'
#
loop_
_entity.id
_entity.type
_entity.pdbx_description
1 polymer ?
#
loop_
_entity_poly.entity_id
_entity_poly.type
_entity_poly.pdbx_seq_one_letter_code
_entity_poly.pdbx_strand_id
1 'polypeptide(L)'
;MRSTIEYGSVLWTPRTINDKKTIENLQARFIRYLFQKANGFYPKYPENISYKTLIENLPIESIEDRFTKIQMKFLEDTIKHNIDSPYILAQLKFKVPYRRIRPDPTQLFSIKKSKFKFPC
;
A
#
# COMPACT_ATOMS: atom_id res chain seq x y z
N MET A 1 -11.69 -9.23 -7.01
CA MET A 1 -11.84 -9.80 -5.66
C MET A 1 -10.64 -9.38 -4.83
N ARG A 2 -10.83 -9.05 -3.55
CA ARG A 2 -9.76 -8.67 -2.62
C ARG A 2 -9.46 -9.85 -1.69
N SER A 3 -8.19 -10.14 -1.42
CA SER A 3 -7.84 -11.22 -0.49
C SER A 3 -8.24 -10.87 0.96
N THR A 4 -8.43 -11.88 1.82
CA THR A 4 -8.78 -11.67 3.23
C THR A 4 -7.75 -10.80 3.96
N ILE A 5 -6.48 -11.00 3.63
CA ILE A 5 -5.35 -10.24 4.19
C ILE A 5 -5.44 -8.76 3.81
N GLU A 6 -5.74 -8.47 2.54
CA GLU A 6 -5.94 -7.10 2.05
C GLU A 6 -7.21 -6.45 2.58
N TYR A 7 -8.28 -7.22 2.81
CA TYR A 7 -9.48 -6.68 3.44
C TYR A 7 -9.20 -6.27 4.89
N GLY A 8 -8.53 -7.13 5.65
CA GLY A 8 -8.16 -6.87 7.03
C GLY A 8 -7.03 -5.85 7.21
N SER A 9 -6.37 -5.40 6.13
CA SER A 9 -5.15 -4.60 6.22
C SER A 9 -5.34 -3.25 6.92
N VAL A 10 -6.56 -2.68 6.89
CA VAL A 10 -6.89 -1.42 7.58
C VAL A 10 -6.82 -1.58 9.11
N LEU A 11 -7.21 -2.74 9.62
CA LEU A 11 -7.24 -3.04 11.06
C LEU A 11 -5.96 -3.76 11.52
N TRP A 12 -5.46 -4.67 10.70
CA TRP A 12 -4.38 -5.60 11.04
C TRP A 12 -3.04 -5.19 10.45
N THR A 13 -2.82 -3.89 10.21
CA THR A 13 -1.50 -3.47 9.75
C THR A 13 -0.47 -3.78 10.83
N PRO A 14 0.55 -4.61 10.54
CA PRO A 14 1.63 -4.85 11.48
C PRO A 14 2.35 -3.54 11.85
N ARG A 15 2.52 -3.29 13.15
CA ARG A 15 3.23 -2.11 13.64
C ARG A 15 4.75 -2.28 13.63
N THR A 16 5.23 -3.52 13.70
CA THR A 16 6.68 -3.79 13.75
C THR A 16 7.23 -4.14 12.37
N ILE A 17 8.52 -3.82 12.16
CA ILE A 17 9.24 -4.16 10.93
C ILE A 17 9.34 -5.69 10.76
N ASN A 18 9.44 -6.43 11.87
CA ASN A 18 9.54 -7.89 11.83
C ASN A 18 8.24 -8.52 11.34
N ASP A 19 7.09 -8.06 11.84
CA ASP A 19 5.78 -8.59 11.41
C ASP A 19 5.47 -8.23 9.95
N LYS A 20 5.92 -7.06 9.48
CA LYS A 20 5.89 -6.75 8.04
C LYS A 20 6.72 -7.74 7.23
N LYS A 21 7.94 -8.04 7.68
CA LYS A 21 8.83 -9.00 7.01
C LYS A 21 8.26 -10.41 6.98
N THR A 22 7.57 -10.87 8.03
CA THR A 22 6.98 -12.22 8.05
C THR A 22 5.87 -12.36 7.02
N ILE A 23 5.02 -11.34 6.86
CA ILE A 23 3.99 -11.29 5.83
C ILE A 23 4.62 -11.27 4.43
N GLU A 24 5.68 -10.48 4.23
CA GLU A 24 6.38 -10.42 2.94
C GLU A 24 7.06 -11.76 2.60
N ASN A 25 7.63 -12.46 3.60
CA ASN A 25 8.20 -13.78 3.42
C ASN A 25 7.14 -14.83 3.02
N LEU A 26 5.90 -14.70 3.51
CA LEU A 26 4.79 -15.55 3.08
C LEU A 26 4.46 -15.31 1.60
N GLN A 27 4.42 -14.05 1.16
CA GLN A 27 4.27 -13.73 -0.26
C GLN A 27 5.42 -14.29 -1.10
N ALA A 28 6.66 -14.17 -0.63
CA ALA A 28 7.82 -14.72 -1.34
C ALA A 28 7.70 -16.24 -1.55
N ARG A 29 7.22 -16.98 -0.56
CA ARG A 29 6.94 -18.43 -0.70
C ARG A 29 5.83 -18.71 -1.72
N PHE A 30 4.74 -17.95 -1.67
CA PHE A 30 3.63 -18.09 -2.61
C PHE A 30 4.05 -17.78 -4.06
N ILE A 31 4.83 -16.73 -4.26
CA ILE A 31 5.36 -16.34 -5.58
C ILE A 31 6.29 -17.42 -6.14
N ARG A 32 7.18 -17.97 -5.31
CA ARG A 32 8.04 -19.10 -5.73
C ARG A 32 7.20 -20.30 -6.18
N TYR A 33 6.15 -20.63 -5.44
CA TYR A 33 5.22 -21.69 -5.83
C TYR A 33 4.49 -21.39 -7.15
N LEU A 34 3.99 -20.16 -7.34
CA LEU A 34 3.33 -19.76 -8.58
C LEU A 34 4.27 -19.81 -9.78
N PHE A 35 5.49 -19.30 -9.63
CA PHE A 35 6.49 -19.30 -10.69
C PHE A 35 6.85 -20.72 -11.12
N GLN A 36 7.01 -21.62 -10.14
CA GLN A 36 7.21 -23.04 -10.40
C GLN A 36 6.03 -23.66 -11.15
N LYS A 37 4.80 -23.38 -10.71
CA LYS A 37 3.58 -23.90 -11.35
C LYS A 37 3.42 -23.38 -12.78
N ALA A 38 3.77 -22.12 -13.04
CA ALA A 38 3.67 -21.49 -14.35
C ALA A 38 4.72 -22.04 -15.35
N ASN A 39 5.95 -22.28 -14.90
CA ASN A 39 7.06 -22.65 -15.78
C ASN A 39 7.33 -24.18 -15.84
N GLY A 40 6.63 -24.98 -15.02
CA GLY A 40 6.73 -26.44 -15.06
C GLY A 40 8.05 -27.03 -14.54
N PHE A 41 8.98 -26.21 -14.03
CA PHE A 41 10.24 -26.68 -13.46
C PHE A 41 10.06 -27.09 -11.98
N TYR A 42 9.96 -28.40 -11.74
CA TYR A 42 10.10 -29.03 -10.43
C TYR A 42 11.37 -29.89 -10.44
N PRO A 43 12.33 -29.81 -9.49
CA PRO A 43 12.52 -28.94 -8.33
C PRO A 43 13.73 -27.99 -8.47
N LYS A 44 14.20 -27.70 -9.69
CA LYS A 44 15.42 -26.91 -9.95
C LYS A 44 15.12 -25.43 -10.09
N TYR A 45 14.77 -24.77 -8.99
CA TYR A 45 14.82 -23.31 -8.96
C TYR A 45 16.20 -22.88 -8.44
N PRO A 46 16.92 -21.95 -9.09
CA PRO A 46 18.16 -21.43 -8.53
C PRO A 46 17.84 -20.78 -7.18
N GLU A 47 18.41 -21.31 -6.09
CA GLU A 47 18.12 -20.87 -4.71
C GLU A 47 18.37 -19.37 -4.48
N ASN A 48 19.17 -18.75 -5.35
CA ASN A 48 19.64 -17.37 -5.26
C ASN A 48 18.84 -16.33 -6.05
N ILE A 49 17.70 -16.67 -6.67
CA ILE A 49 16.91 -15.63 -7.34
C ILE A 49 16.20 -14.75 -6.29
N SER A 50 16.42 -13.44 -6.43
CA SER A 50 15.86 -12.42 -5.55
C SER A 50 14.33 -12.39 -5.64
N TYR A 51 13.71 -12.05 -4.51
CA TYR A 51 12.27 -11.80 -4.45
C TYR A 51 11.81 -10.70 -5.41
N LYS A 52 12.63 -9.66 -5.60
CA LYS A 52 12.31 -8.54 -6.50
C LYS A 52 12.18 -8.99 -7.95
N THR A 53 13.16 -9.76 -8.43
CA THR A 53 13.16 -10.30 -9.79
C THR A 53 11.98 -11.24 -10.01
N LEU A 54 11.59 -11.99 -8.98
CA LEU A 54 10.41 -12.86 -9.04
C LEU A 54 9.11 -12.07 -9.19
N ILE A 55 8.95 -11.01 -8.40
CA ILE A 55 7.81 -10.09 -8.51
C ILE A 55 7.76 -9.44 -9.89
N GLU A 56 8.88 -8.93 -10.41
CA GLU A 56 8.90 -8.22 -11.70
C GLU A 56 8.42 -9.09 -12.87
N ASN A 57 8.61 -10.41 -12.79
CA ASN A 57 8.14 -11.36 -13.80
C ASN A 57 6.67 -11.77 -13.65
N LEU A 58 6.00 -11.33 -12.58
CA LEU A 58 4.60 -11.63 -12.30
C LEU A 58 3.80 -10.31 -12.21
N PRO A 59 2.53 -10.28 -12.63
CA PRO A 59 1.68 -9.10 -12.48
C PRO A 59 1.20 -8.93 -11.01
N ILE A 60 2.10 -9.05 -10.04
CA ILE A 60 1.80 -9.08 -8.60
C ILE A 60 2.65 -8.03 -7.88
N GLU A 61 2.02 -7.07 -7.23
CA GLU A 61 2.71 -6.07 -6.40
C GLU A 61 3.09 -6.63 -5.03
N SER A 62 4.09 -6.03 -4.37
CA SER A 62 4.39 -6.32 -2.96
C SER A 62 3.15 -6.14 -2.07
N ILE A 63 3.03 -6.92 -1.00
CA ILE A 63 1.96 -6.74 0.00
C ILE A 63 2.06 -5.34 0.61
N GLU A 64 3.26 -4.83 0.87
CA GLU A 64 3.43 -3.50 1.47
C GLU A 64 2.88 -2.39 0.56
N ASP A 65 3.19 -2.45 -0.74
CA ASP A 65 2.67 -1.48 -1.71
C ASP A 65 1.16 -1.55 -1.81
N ARG A 66 0.61 -2.78 -1.86
CA ARG A 66 -0.84 -2.98 -1.89
C ARG A 66 -1.47 -2.40 -0.63
N PHE A 67 -0.99 -2.76 0.55
CA PHE A 67 -1.49 -2.26 1.84
C PHE A 67 -1.48 -0.74 1.91
N THR A 68 -0.40 -0.12 1.44
CA THR A 68 -0.28 1.35 1.39
C THR A 68 -1.39 1.95 0.52
N LYS A 69 -1.65 1.38 -0.66
CA LYS A 69 -2.77 1.80 -1.52
C LYS A 69 -4.13 1.60 -0.84
N ILE A 70 -4.34 0.50 -0.11
CA ILE A 70 -5.59 0.25 0.63
C ILE A 70 -5.82 1.32 1.69
N GLN A 71 -4.79 1.60 2.49
CA GLN A 71 -4.87 2.58 3.57
C GLN A 71 -5.07 3.99 3.04
N MET A 72 -4.38 4.36 1.97
CA MET A 72 -4.57 5.66 1.31
C MET A 72 -5.98 5.80 0.78
N LYS A 73 -6.51 4.76 0.11
CA LYS A 73 -7.90 4.76 -0.37
C LYS A 73 -8.90 4.86 0.79
N PHE A 74 -8.67 4.15 1.89
CA PHE A 74 -9.51 4.23 3.08
C PHE A 74 -9.53 5.65 3.68
N LEU A 75 -8.37 6.32 3.76
CA LEU A 75 -8.29 7.71 4.20
C LEU A 75 -9.01 8.65 3.24
N GLU A 76 -8.82 8.48 1.94
CA GLU A 76 -9.51 9.24 0.91
C GLU A 76 -11.04 9.08 1.01
N ASP A 77 -11.52 7.85 1.14
CA ASP A 77 -12.93 7.52 1.28
C ASP A 77 -13.52 8.09 2.60
N THR A 78 -12.72 8.14 3.67
CA THR A 78 -13.12 8.78 4.94
C THR A 78 -13.26 10.29 4.78
N ILE A 79 -12.34 10.95 4.07
CA ILE A 79 -12.37 12.40 3.85
C ILE A 79 -13.50 12.80 2.89
N LYS A 80 -13.75 11.99 1.85
CA LYS A 80 -14.80 12.20 0.85
C LYS A 80 -16.20 11.82 1.33
N HIS A 81 -16.34 11.39 2.58
CA HIS A 81 -17.61 10.94 3.16
C HIS A 81 -18.21 9.69 2.46
N ASN A 82 -17.37 8.91 1.75
CA ASN A 82 -17.77 7.58 1.27
C ASN A 82 -17.86 6.57 2.43
N ILE A 83 -17.13 6.82 3.52
CA ILE A 83 -17.22 6.10 4.79
C ILE A 83 -17.87 7.04 5.80
N ASP A 84 -19.13 6.78 6.14
CA ASP A 84 -19.87 7.57 7.12
C ASP A 84 -19.49 7.14 8.55
N SER A 85 -18.37 7.67 9.03
CA SER A 85 -17.92 7.47 10.41
C SER A 85 -17.39 8.78 11.00
N PRO A 86 -18.22 9.53 11.76
CA PRO A 86 -17.78 10.77 12.39
C PRO A 86 -16.67 10.52 13.41
N TYR A 87 -16.67 9.34 14.03
CA TYR A 87 -15.64 8.93 14.98
C TYR A 87 -14.25 8.85 14.33
N ILE A 88 -14.12 8.16 13.20
CA ILE A 88 -12.84 7.98 12.50
C ILE A 88 -12.36 9.32 11.92
N LEU A 89 -13.28 10.11 11.36
CA LEU A 89 -12.97 11.43 10.84
C LEU A 89 -12.46 12.38 11.93
N ALA A 90 -13.06 12.34 13.12
CA ALA A 90 -12.64 13.15 14.27
C ALA A 90 -11.24 12.77 14.79
N GLN A 91 -10.77 11.54 14.56
CA GLN A 91 -9.40 11.13 14.92
C GLN A 91 -8.34 11.68 13.96
N LEU A 92 -8.72 12.12 12.76
CA LEU A 92 -7.80 12.71 11.79
C LEU A 92 -7.44 14.14 12.17
N LYS A 93 -6.15 14.38 12.45
CA LYS A 93 -5.64 15.71 12.77
C LYS A 93 -5.34 16.49 11.50
N PHE A 94 -6.30 17.31 11.05
CA PHE A 94 -6.07 18.22 9.93
C PHE A 94 -5.23 19.42 10.36
N LYS A 95 -4.10 19.64 9.68
CA LYS A 95 -3.32 20.87 9.84
C LYS A 95 -3.98 21.97 9.03
N VAL A 96 -4.92 22.68 9.65
CA VAL A 96 -5.56 23.85 9.05
C VAL A 96 -4.62 25.06 9.21
N PRO A 97 -4.23 25.74 8.12
CA PRO A 97 -3.42 26.95 8.23
C PRO A 97 -4.18 28.04 9.00
N TYR A 98 -3.51 28.65 9.98
CA TYR A 98 -4.09 29.69 10.85
C TYR A 98 -4.56 30.93 10.08
N ARG A 99 -3.93 31.23 8.93
CA ARG A 99 -4.33 32.33 8.05
C ARG A 99 -5.10 31.77 6.87
N ARG A 100 -6.32 32.29 6.65
CA ARG A 100 -7.03 32.20 5.37
C ARG A 100 -6.25 33.00 4.33
N ILE A 101 -5.20 32.43 3.76
CA ILE A 101 -4.71 32.89 2.47
C ILE A 101 -5.80 32.42 1.51
N ARG A 102 -6.69 33.31 1.04
CA ARG A 102 -7.69 32.93 0.02
C ARG A 102 -6.93 32.32 -1.17
N PRO A 103 -7.01 31.00 -1.44
CA PRO A 103 -6.76 30.52 -2.78
C PRO A 103 -8.07 30.69 -3.56
N ASP A 104 -8.01 30.64 -4.88
CA ASP A 104 -9.20 30.56 -5.73
C ASP A 104 -10.26 29.59 -5.16
N PRO A 105 -11.57 29.85 -5.34
CA PRO A 105 -12.65 28.99 -4.83
C PRO A 105 -12.64 27.55 -5.38
N THR A 106 -11.73 27.24 -6.31
CA THR A 106 -11.54 25.91 -6.90
C THR A 106 -10.51 25.04 -6.18
N GLN A 107 -9.76 25.55 -5.20
CA GLN A 107 -8.68 24.79 -4.52
C GLN A 107 -8.82 24.80 -2.99
N LEU A 108 -9.78 24.02 -2.47
CA LEU A 108 -9.97 23.86 -1.01
C LEU A 108 -8.85 23.08 -0.31
N PHE A 109 -8.07 22.28 -1.03
CA PHE A 109 -6.97 21.49 -0.45
C PHE A 109 -5.71 21.62 -1.30
N SER A 110 -4.72 22.34 -0.78
CA SER A 110 -3.39 22.46 -1.38
C SER A 110 -2.42 21.57 -0.58
N ILE A 111 -2.03 20.44 -1.19
CA ILE A 111 -0.88 19.66 -0.71
C ILE A 111 0.35 20.40 -1.22
N LYS A 112 1.21 20.88 -0.30
CA LYS A 112 2.52 21.41 -0.69
C LYS A 112 3.28 20.29 -1.40
N LYS A 113 3.44 20.39 -2.73
CA LYS A 113 4.37 19.55 -3.48
C LYS A 113 5.76 19.82 -2.89
N SER A 114 6.26 18.93 -2.03
CA SER A 114 7.68 18.88 -1.74
C SER A 114 8.38 18.60 -3.08
N LYS A 115 9.55 19.24 -3.28
CA LYS A 115 10.34 19.12 -4.50
C LYS A 115 10.90 17.69 -4.62
N PHE A 116 10.07 16.72 -4.97
CA PHE A 116 10.54 15.44 -5.48
C PHE A 116 11.05 15.71 -6.91
N LYS A 117 12.36 15.92 -7.03
CA LYS A 117 13.04 15.77 -8.32
C LYS A 117 13.11 14.28 -8.61
N PHE A 118 12.45 13.84 -9.68
CA PHE A 118 12.79 12.56 -10.31
C PHE A 118 14.18 12.72 -10.95
N PRO A 119 15.13 11.79 -10.75
CA PRO A 119 16.33 11.75 -11.57
C PRO A 119 15.91 11.36 -12.99
N CYS A 120 16.32 12.19 -13.96
CA CYS A 120 16.34 11.81 -15.37
C CYS A 120 17.46 10.79 -15.61
#